data_AF-A0A9D1VN64-F1
#
_entry.id   AF-A0A9D1VN64-F1
#
_cell.length_a   1.000
_cell.length_b   1.000
_cell.length_c   1.000
_cell.angle_alpha   90.00
_cell.angle_beta   90.00
_cell.angle_gamma   90.00
#
_symmetry.space_group_name_H-M   'P 1'
#
loop_
_entity.id
_entity.type
_entity.pdbx_description
1 polymer ?
#
loop_
_entity_poly.entity_id
_entity_poly.type
_entity_poly.pdbx_seq_one_letter_code
_entity_poly.pdbx_strand_id
1 'polypeptide(L)'
;MLRTDLPEIITETLPGPKAKAVIERRKNVVPSAIGCVYPVVIQRGEGAMVEDVDGNKFLDWVGGVGVLNIGYSQPEIIEGVKEQAERYFHGMFNIVTHEGYVALAEKLAQITPV
;
A
#
# COMPACT_ATOMS: atom_id res chain seq x y z
N MET A 1 -8.08 15.65 5.41
CA MET A 1 -7.14 14.51 5.38
C MET A 1 -7.66 13.57 4.32
N LEU A 2 -6.81 12.91 3.52
CA LEU A 2 -7.31 12.16 2.36
C LEU A 2 -8.35 11.10 2.76
N ARG A 3 -8.21 10.48 3.94
CA ARG A 3 -9.15 9.48 4.46
C ARG A 3 -10.58 9.96 4.70
N THR A 4 -10.80 11.28 4.84
CA THR A 4 -12.12 11.89 5.08
C THR A 4 -12.68 12.62 3.87
N ASP A 5 -11.93 12.65 2.77
CA ASP A 5 -12.38 13.29 1.54
C ASP A 5 -13.36 12.39 0.78
N LEU A 6 -14.18 12.97 -0.09
CA LEU A 6 -15.01 12.22 -1.02
C LEU A 6 -14.24 11.89 -2.31
N PRO A 7 -14.60 10.81 -3.04
CA PRO A 7 -14.06 10.55 -4.37
C PRO A 7 -14.34 11.71 -5.32
N GLU A 8 -13.35 12.07 -6.12
CA GLU A 8 -13.40 13.24 -7.00
C GLU A 8 -12.49 13.03 -8.21
N ILE A 9 -13.05 13.13 -9.41
CA ILE A 9 -12.31 13.09 -10.67
C ILE A 9 -12.23 14.50 -11.22
N ILE A 10 -11.01 15.05 -11.28
CA ILE A 10 -10.74 16.42 -11.72
C ILE A 10 -10.16 16.48 -13.13
N THR A 11 -9.70 15.35 -13.68
CA THR A 11 -9.19 15.25 -15.05
C THR A 11 -10.31 14.98 -16.05
N GLU A 12 -10.17 15.52 -17.26
CA GLU A 12 -11.11 15.29 -18.37
C GLU A 12 -11.18 13.82 -18.79
N THR A 13 -10.04 13.11 -18.71
CA THR A 13 -9.93 11.69 -19.02
C THR A 13 -9.31 10.92 -17.88
N LEU A 14 -9.63 9.62 -17.79
CA LEU A 14 -8.89 8.65 -17.00
C LEU A 14 -8.19 7.66 -17.94
N PRO A 15 -6.87 7.43 -17.81
CA PRO A 15 -5.95 8.09 -16.89
C PRO A 15 -5.74 9.57 -17.24
N GLY A 16 -5.40 10.39 -16.25
CA GLY A 16 -4.90 11.74 -16.46
C GLY A 16 -3.55 11.74 -17.21
N PRO A 17 -3.06 12.91 -17.68
CA PRO A 17 -1.87 12.98 -18.52
C PRO A 17 -0.62 12.41 -17.84
N LYS A 18 -0.42 12.61 -16.53
CA LYS A 18 0.76 12.09 -15.81
C LYS A 18 0.64 10.58 -15.59
N ALA A 19 -0.53 10.09 -15.16
CA ALA A 19 -0.80 8.67 -15.00
C ALA A 19 -0.64 7.93 -16.33
N LYS A 20 -1.15 8.50 -17.43
CA LYS A 20 -0.99 7.98 -18.79
C LYS A 20 0.48 7.81 -19.16
N ALA A 21 1.31 8.83 -18.93
CA ALA A 21 2.74 8.76 -19.26
C ALA A 21 3.45 7.63 -18.51
N VAL A 22 3.13 7.40 -17.22
CA VAL A 22 3.70 6.30 -16.44
C VAL A 22 3.19 4.93 -16.92
N ILE A 23 1.89 4.81 -17.22
CA ILE A 23 1.28 3.58 -17.73
C ILE A 23 1.87 3.21 -19.11
N GLU A 24 2.12 4.17 -20.00
CA GLU A 24 2.80 3.89 -21.28
C GLU A 24 4.25 3.44 -21.07
N ARG A 25 5.01 4.10 -20.18
CA ARG A 25 6.37 3.65 -19.82
C ARG A 25 6.36 2.21 -19.29
N ARG A 26 5.38 1.87 -18.45
CA ARG A 26 5.20 0.53 -17.89
C ARG A 26 5.08 -0.54 -18.97
N LYS A 27 4.35 -0.27 -20.07
CA LYS A 27 4.18 -1.24 -21.17
C LYS A 27 5.51 -1.65 -21.83
N ASN A 28 6.50 -0.77 -21.80
CA ASN A 28 7.81 -1.02 -22.41
C ASN A 28 8.79 -1.77 -21.48
N VAL A 29 8.51 -1.83 -20.17
CA VAL A 29 9.45 -2.35 -19.16
C VAL A 29 8.88 -3.44 -18.26
N VAL A 30 7.57 -3.72 -18.33
CA VAL A 30 6.89 -4.76 -17.54
C VAL A 30 6.27 -5.80 -18.48
N PRO A 31 6.47 -7.12 -18.23
CA PRO A 31 5.81 -8.17 -19.00
C PRO A 31 4.29 -8.00 -19.04
N SER A 32 3.68 -8.27 -20.19
CA SER A 32 2.23 -8.10 -20.41
C SER A 32 1.37 -9.01 -19.52
N ALA A 33 1.91 -10.11 -19.02
CA ALA A 33 1.23 -11.00 -18.08
C ALA A 33 0.90 -10.31 -16.74
N ILE A 34 1.67 -9.29 -16.36
CA ILE A 34 1.35 -8.44 -15.21
C ILE A 34 0.51 -7.29 -15.77
N GLY A 35 -0.81 -7.37 -15.65
CA GLY A 35 -1.74 -6.33 -16.10
C GLY A 35 -1.76 -5.10 -15.18
N CYS A 36 -2.31 -3.99 -15.70
CA CYS A 36 -2.73 -2.84 -14.90
C CYS A 36 -4.19 -2.56 -15.26
N VAL A 37 -5.11 -2.97 -14.39
CA VAL A 37 -6.55 -2.97 -14.71
C VAL A 37 -7.17 -1.58 -14.48
N TYR A 38 -6.62 -0.81 -13.54
CA TYR A 38 -7.12 0.52 -13.21
C TYR A 38 -6.27 1.62 -13.86
N PRO A 39 -6.88 2.69 -14.38
CA PRO A 39 -6.17 3.81 -15.00
C PRO A 39 -5.57 4.77 -13.95
N VAL A 40 -4.91 4.23 -12.94
CA VAL A 40 -4.48 4.95 -11.73
C VAL A 40 -2.99 4.75 -11.52
N VAL A 41 -2.30 5.83 -11.19
CA VAL A 41 -0.91 5.80 -10.71
C VAL A 41 -0.90 6.51 -9.37
N ILE A 42 -0.76 5.74 -8.29
CA ILE A 42 -0.89 6.23 -6.92
C ILE A 42 0.20 7.27 -6.60
N GLN A 43 -0.22 8.41 -6.06
CA GLN A 43 0.66 9.40 -5.44
C GLN A 43 0.71 9.21 -3.92
N ARG A 44 -0.45 9.01 -3.30
CA ARG A 44 -0.59 8.68 -1.88
C ARG A 44 -1.90 7.97 -1.60
N GLY A 45 -1.99 7.30 -0.45
CA GLY A 45 -3.24 6.72 0.04
C GLY A 45 -3.38 6.94 1.54
N GLU A 46 -4.61 7.06 2.02
CA GLU A 46 -4.94 7.21 3.45
C GLU A 46 -6.31 6.61 3.72
N GLY A 47 -6.45 5.78 4.77
CA GLY A 47 -7.68 5.01 4.97
C GLY A 47 -7.97 4.14 3.75
N ALA A 48 -9.20 4.24 3.21
CA ALA A 48 -9.61 3.57 1.97
C ALA A 48 -9.50 4.48 0.73
N MET A 49 -8.88 5.65 0.83
CA MET A 49 -8.80 6.62 -0.26
C MET A 49 -7.43 6.60 -0.94
N VAL A 50 -7.43 6.69 -2.27
CA VAL A 50 -6.25 6.81 -3.12
C VAL A 50 -6.29 8.14 -3.85
N GLU A 51 -5.21 8.90 -3.81
CA GLU A 51 -4.98 10.04 -4.68
C GLU A 51 -3.94 9.66 -5.73
N ASP A 52 -4.28 9.85 -7.00
CA ASP A 52 -3.35 9.60 -8.12
C ASP A 52 -2.43 10.81 -8.39
N VAL A 53 -1.42 10.61 -9.24
CA VAL A 53 -0.43 11.64 -9.61
C VAL A 53 -1.01 12.85 -10.35
N ASP A 54 -2.25 12.75 -10.85
CA ASP A 54 -2.99 13.83 -11.49
C ASP A 54 -3.95 14.54 -10.51
N GLY A 55 -4.05 14.08 -9.26
CA GLY A 55 -4.88 14.66 -8.20
C GLY A 55 -6.30 14.08 -8.14
N ASN A 56 -6.63 13.06 -8.93
CA ASN A 56 -7.90 12.37 -8.84
C ASN A 56 -7.95 11.52 -7.56
N LYS A 57 -9.11 11.50 -6.89
CA LYS A 57 -9.35 10.75 -5.66
C LYS A 57 -10.31 9.60 -5.91
N PHE A 58 -9.89 8.39 -5.53
CA PHE A 58 -10.63 7.15 -5.69
C PHE A 58 -10.91 6.53 -4.32
N LEU A 59 -12.07 5.90 -4.16
CA LEU A 59 -12.36 5.01 -3.04
C LEU A 59 -11.95 3.58 -3.43
N ASP A 60 -11.07 2.97 -2.64
CA ASP A 60 -10.63 1.59 -2.81
C ASP A 60 -11.63 0.61 -2.18
N TRP A 61 -12.29 -0.17 -3.03
CA TRP A 61 -13.20 -1.25 -2.65
C TRP A 61 -12.53 -2.64 -2.63
N VAL A 62 -11.24 -2.71 -2.97
CA VAL A 62 -10.49 -3.96 -3.13
C VAL A 62 -9.61 -4.23 -1.92
N GLY A 63 -9.09 -3.17 -1.27
CA GLY A 63 -8.24 -3.28 -0.08
C GLY A 63 -6.97 -4.08 -0.36
N GLY A 64 -6.40 -3.96 -1.56
CA GLY A 64 -5.22 -4.72 -1.96
C GLY A 64 -5.43 -6.25 -1.93
N VAL A 65 -6.62 -6.72 -2.29
CA VAL A 65 -7.01 -8.14 -2.20
C VAL A 65 -6.98 -8.62 -0.74
N GLY A 66 -7.65 -7.86 0.14
CA GLY A 66 -7.82 -8.20 1.56
C GLY A 66 -6.61 -7.92 2.46
N VAL A 67 -5.59 -7.22 1.97
CA VAL A 67 -4.37 -6.88 2.72
C VAL A 67 -4.54 -5.58 3.52
N LEU A 68 -5.09 -4.54 2.91
CA LEU A 68 -5.10 -3.17 3.42
C LEU A 68 -6.26 -2.92 4.41
N ASN A 69 -6.51 -3.84 5.34
CA ASN A 69 -7.64 -3.75 6.28
C ASN A 69 -7.54 -2.57 7.25
N ILE A 70 -6.33 -2.06 7.49
CA ILE A 70 -6.07 -0.87 8.31
C ILE A 70 -5.76 0.39 7.45
N GLY A 71 -5.95 0.29 6.13
CA GLY A 71 -5.69 1.36 5.16
C GLY A 71 -4.25 1.43 4.63
N TYR A 72 -4.01 2.34 3.69
CA TYR A 72 -2.75 2.46 2.94
C TYR A 72 -1.52 2.92 3.75
N SER A 73 -1.70 3.79 4.74
CA SER A 73 -0.59 4.50 5.39
C SER A 73 -0.92 4.89 6.83
N GLN A 74 -1.20 3.87 7.66
CA GLN A 74 -1.52 4.08 9.09
C GLN A 74 -0.27 4.59 9.85
N PRO A 75 -0.35 5.74 10.57
CA PRO A 75 0.83 6.36 11.19
C PRO A 75 1.59 5.44 12.15
N GLU A 76 0.89 4.69 13.00
CA GLU A 76 1.49 3.75 13.96
C GLU A 76 2.37 2.68 13.27
N ILE A 77 1.92 2.16 12.12
CA ILE A 77 2.69 1.16 11.35
C ILE A 77 3.90 1.80 10.69
N ILE A 78 3.75 3.02 10.15
CA ILE A 78 4.86 3.75 9.53
C ILE A 78 5.96 4.03 10.57
N GLU A 79 5.57 4.45 11.77
CA GLU A 79 6.50 4.70 12.88
C GLU A 79 7.23 3.41 13.28
N GLY A 80 6.50 2.32 13.52
CA GLY A 80 7.12 1.03 13.87
C GLY A 80 8.07 0.48 12.79
N VAL A 81 7.74 0.67 11.49
CA VAL A 81 8.64 0.30 10.39
C VAL A 81 9.91 1.15 10.39
N LYS A 82 9.80 2.48 10.58
CA LYS A 82 10.95 3.38 10.63
C LYS A 82 11.89 3.04 11.78
N GLU A 83 11.35 2.92 12.99
CA GLU A 83 12.11 2.59 14.20
C GLU A 83 12.87 1.26 14.05
N GLN A 84 12.22 0.24 13.49
CA GLN A 84 12.87 -1.05 13.26
C GLN A 84 13.94 -0.96 12.17
N ALA A 85 13.67 -0.26 11.06
CA ALA A 85 14.59 -0.13 9.93
C ALA A 85 15.91 0.57 10.31
N GLU A 86 15.89 1.48 11.28
CA GLU A 86 17.09 2.12 11.82
C GLU A 86 18.01 1.16 12.60
N ARG A 87 17.47 0.04 13.08
CA ARG A 87 18.23 -0.97 13.84
C ARG A 87 18.77 -2.06 12.92
N TYR A 88 17.88 -2.69 12.13
CA TYR A 88 18.21 -3.72 11.15
C TYR A 88 17.00 -4.08 10.29
N PHE A 89 17.26 -4.57 9.07
CA PHE A 89 16.22 -5.06 8.15
C PHE A 89 16.01 -6.58 8.20
N HIS A 90 17.06 -7.37 8.45
CA HIS A 90 16.99 -8.82 8.34
C HIS A 90 18.03 -9.51 9.21
N GLY A 91 17.62 -10.55 9.96
CA GLY A 91 18.50 -11.32 10.83
C GLY A 91 18.55 -12.83 10.55
N MET A 92 17.76 -13.35 9.59
CA MET A 92 17.50 -14.79 9.43
C MET A 92 17.09 -15.43 10.77
N PHE A 93 15.80 -15.42 11.13
CA PHE A 93 15.35 -15.77 12.48
C PHE A 93 15.81 -17.16 12.98
N ASN A 94 16.04 -18.10 12.07
CA ASN A 94 16.60 -19.43 12.38
C ASN A 94 18.11 -19.42 12.72
N ILE A 95 18.79 -18.29 12.59
CA ILE A 95 20.20 -18.04 12.88
C ILE A 95 20.34 -17.02 14.01
N VAL A 96 19.65 -15.87 13.90
CA VAL A 96 19.67 -14.80 14.90
C VAL A 96 18.25 -14.51 15.38
N THR A 97 17.98 -14.81 16.64
CA THR A 97 16.68 -14.53 17.27
C THR A 97 16.47 -13.03 17.47
N HIS A 98 15.21 -12.60 17.50
CA HIS A 98 14.83 -11.24 17.85
C HIS A 98 13.39 -11.18 18.41
N GLU A 99 13.20 -10.23 19.33
CA GLU A 99 11.95 -10.04 20.09
C GLU A 99 10.71 -9.94 19.19
N GLY A 100 10.80 -9.20 18.07
CA GLY A 100 9.65 -8.95 17.20
C GLY A 100 9.00 -10.21 16.61
N TYR A 101 9.76 -11.29 16.37
CA TYR A 101 9.17 -12.55 15.87
C TYR A 101 8.44 -13.28 17.00
N VAL A 102 9.05 -13.34 18.19
CA VAL A 102 8.48 -14.02 19.36
C VAL A 102 7.17 -13.35 19.77
N ALA A 103 7.16 -12.03 19.91
CA ALA A 103 5.96 -11.26 20.23
C ALA A 103 4.84 -11.45 19.20
N LEU A 104 5.17 -11.55 17.90
CA LEU A 104 4.18 -11.86 16.86
C LEU A 104 3.61 -13.27 17.02
N ALA A 105 4.47 -14.27 17.26
CA ALA A 105 4.02 -15.65 17.46
C ALA A 105 3.09 -15.78 18.68
N GLU A 106 3.43 -15.15 19.80
CA GLU A 106 2.57 -15.07 20.99
C GLU A 106 1.22 -14.42 20.68
N LYS A 107 1.23 -13.30 19.94
CA LYS A 107 0.00 -12.61 19.56
C LYS A 107 -0.89 -13.46 18.66
N LEU A 108 -0.32 -14.16 17.68
CA LEU A 108 -1.08 -15.03 16.80
C LEU A 108 -1.68 -16.21 17.57
N ALA A 109 -0.90 -16.85 18.45
CA ALA A 109 -1.37 -17.96 19.28
C ALA A 109 -2.56 -17.57 20.19
N GLN A 110 -2.63 -16.31 20.63
CA GLN A 110 -3.75 -15.78 21.42
C GLN A 110 -5.03 -15.53 20.60
N ILE A 111 -4.91 -15.28 19.28
CA ILE A 111 -6.03 -14.89 18.42
C ILE A 111 -6.64 -16.09 17.70
N THR A 112 -5.82 -17.07 17.32
CA THR A 112 -6.26 -18.24 16.57
C THR A 112 -7.17 -19.13 17.42
N PRO A 113 -8.34 -19.56 16.92
CA PRO A 113 -9.10 -20.64 17.54
C PRO A 113 -8.24 -21.90 17.58
N VAL A 114 -8.15 -22.53 18.75
CA VAL A 114 -7.44 -23.81 18.97
C VAL A 114 -8.39 -24.98 19.06
#